data_AF-A0ABD1RUF5-F1
#
_entry.id   AF-A0ABD1RUF5-F1
#
_cell.length_a   1.000
_cell.length_b   1.000
_cell.length_c   1.000
_cell.angle_alpha   90.00
_cell.angle_beta   90.00
_cell.angle_gamma   90.00
#
_symmetry.space_group_name_H-M   'P 1'
#
loop_
_entity.id
_entity.type
_entity.pdbx_description
1 polymer ?
#
loop_
_entity_poly.entity_id
_entity_poly.type
_entity_poly.pdbx_seq_one_letter_code
_entity_poly.pdbx_strand_id
1 'polypeptide(L)'
;MVVSQVNGTFSAREQSIVAYLKKAKDLLSHFEVYEFLQISQVENGYVDVLSKLGSSRDSDLMKAIPIEKLSRLTIDESLPTTAMTISEFPRCMKEIITYLNDQVLPSDK
;
A
#
# COMPACT_ATOMS: atom_id res chain seq x y z
N MET A 1 18.53 3.26 3.04
CA MET A 1 17.20 3.25 3.70
C MET A 1 16.29 4.27 3.04
N VAL A 2 15.04 3.89 2.76
CA VAL A 2 14.10 4.76 2.03
C VAL A 2 13.57 5.90 2.91
N VAL A 3 13.28 5.65 4.19
CA VAL A 3 12.82 6.67 5.15
C VAL A 3 13.80 7.86 5.22
N SER A 4 15.10 7.58 5.30
CA SER A 4 16.15 8.61 5.30
C SER A 4 16.20 9.42 4.01
N GLN A 5 15.86 8.82 2.87
CA GLN A 5 15.80 9.52 1.60
C GLN A 5 14.58 10.42 1.51
N VAL A 6 13.41 9.93 1.93
CA VAL A 6 12.16 10.71 1.96
C VAL A 6 12.29 11.90 2.91
N ASN A 7 12.90 11.71 4.07
CA ASN A 7 13.16 12.76 5.06
C ASN A 7 14.33 13.70 4.69
N GLY A 8 14.99 13.47 3.53
CA GLY A 8 16.08 14.32 3.04
C GLY A 8 17.43 14.16 3.74
N THR A 9 17.57 13.21 4.67
CA THR A 9 18.84 12.94 5.37
C THR A 9 19.84 12.14 4.53
N PHE A 10 19.38 11.52 3.44
CA PHE A 10 20.24 10.82 2.50
C PHE A 10 19.84 11.09 1.04
N SER A 11 20.82 11.26 0.15
CA SER A 11 20.55 11.53 -1.27
C SER A 11 20.26 10.24 -2.05
N ALA A 12 19.18 10.24 -2.84
CA ALA A 12 18.89 9.20 -3.82
C ALA A 12 19.78 9.40 -5.05
N ARG A 13 20.68 8.44 -5.34
CA ARG A 13 21.68 8.57 -6.42
C ARG A 13 21.23 7.98 -7.75
N GLU A 14 20.25 7.08 -7.73
CA GLU A 14 19.74 6.40 -8.92
C GLU A 14 18.50 7.12 -9.45
N GLN A 15 18.42 7.32 -10.78
CA GLN A 15 17.31 8.05 -11.42
C GLN A 15 15.94 7.41 -11.13
N SER A 16 15.88 6.08 -11.05
CA SER A 16 14.68 5.34 -10.67
C SER A 16 14.21 5.68 -9.26
N ILE A 17 15.12 5.71 -8.28
CA ILE A 17 14.85 6.05 -6.88
C ILE A 17 14.47 7.52 -6.74
N VAL A 18 15.09 8.42 -7.51
CA VAL A 18 14.72 9.84 -7.56
C VAL A 18 13.28 10.01 -8.04
N ALA A 19 12.87 9.28 -9.08
CA ALA A 19 11.50 9.35 -9.59
C ALA A 19 10.47 8.81 -8.57
N TYR A 20 10.76 7.70 -7.89
CA TYR A 20 9.93 7.20 -6.79
C TYR A 20 9.84 8.21 -5.64
N LEU A 21 10.94 8.85 -5.28
CA LEU A 21 10.99 9.83 -4.20
C LEU A 21 10.16 11.08 -4.53
N LYS A 22 10.19 11.54 -5.79
CA LYS A 22 9.32 12.62 -6.27
C LYS A 22 7.84 12.25 -6.10
N LYS A 23 7.43 11.08 -6.61
CA LYS A 23 6.04 10.62 -6.51
C LYS A 23 5.59 10.42 -5.07
N ALA A 24 6.46 9.91 -4.20
CA ALA A 24 6.18 9.79 -2.77
C ALA A 24 5.95 11.16 -2.12
N LYS A 25 6.78 12.17 -2.42
CA LYS A 25 6.61 13.54 -1.92
C LYS A 25 5.32 14.20 -2.42
N ASP A 26 4.98 14.00 -3.70
CA ASP A 26 3.72 14.51 -4.27
C ASP A 26 2.51 13.91 -3.55
N LEU A 27 2.52 12.61 -3.27
CA LEU A 27 1.46 11.96 -2.47
C LEU A 27 1.42 12.47 -1.03
N LEU A 28 2.58 12.66 -0.39
CA LEU A 28 2.66 13.17 0.98
C LEU A 28 2.12 14.59 1.11
N SER A 29 2.21 15.41 0.06
CA SER A 29 1.64 16.77 0.06
C SER A 29 0.12 16.82 0.26
N HIS A 30 -0.58 15.69 0.09
CA HIS A 30 -2.02 15.57 0.35
C HIS A 30 -2.35 15.34 1.83
N PHE A 31 -1.35 15.04 2.66
CA PHE A 31 -1.53 14.83 4.10
C PHE A 31 -1.09 16.09 4.85
N GLU A 32 -1.93 16.55 5.79
CA GLU A 32 -1.65 17.75 6.59
C GLU A 32 -0.48 17.55 7.57
N VAL A 33 -0.37 16.35 8.13
CA VAL A 33 0.72 15.93 9.03
C VAL A 33 1.08 14.48 8.74
N TYR A 34 2.38 14.18 8.69
CA TYR A 34 2.89 12.82 8.54
C TYR A 34 4.17 12.62 9.37
N GLU A 35 4.38 11.38 9.84
CA GLU A 35 5.60 10.97 10.52
C GLU A 35 6.09 9.64 9.92
N PHE A 36 7.42 9.48 9.80
CA PHE A 36 8.03 8.24 9.36
C PHE A 36 8.83 7.61 10.48
N LEU A 37 8.43 6.41 10.87
CA LEU A 37 9.12 5.63 11.88
C LEU A 37 9.88 4.49 11.22
N GLN A 38 11.17 4.39 11.52
CA GLN A 38 11.97 3.23 11.17
C GLN A 38 11.78 2.16 12.25
N ILE A 39 11.22 1.02 11.85
CA ILE A 39 11.11 -0.16 12.71
C ILE A 39 12.09 -1.25 12.26
N SER A 40 12.40 -2.19 13.16
CA SER A 40 13.26 -3.32 12.83
C SER A 40 12.59 -4.23 11.79
N GLN A 41 13.39 -4.99 11.03
CA GLN A 41 12.84 -5.94 10.06
C GLN A 41 11.98 -7.02 10.73
N VAL A 42 12.29 -7.37 11.97
CA VAL A 42 11.53 -8.36 12.77
C VAL A 42 10.12 -7.83 13.04
N GLU A 43 10.00 -6.56 13.44
CA GLU A 43 8.71 -5.89 13.67
C GLU A 43 7.94 -5.65 12.37
N ASN A 44 8.66 -5.42 11.26
CA ASN A 44 8.06 -5.29 9.93
C ASN A 44 7.81 -6.65 9.24
N GLY A 45 7.89 -7.76 9.97
CA GLY A 45 7.82 -9.11 9.41
C GLY A 45 6.53 -9.38 8.64
N TYR A 46 5.41 -8.78 9.05
CA TYR A 46 4.14 -8.91 8.33
C TYR A 46 4.21 -8.32 6.91
N VAL A 47 4.80 -7.14 6.76
CA VAL A 47 4.98 -6.49 5.45
C VAL A 47 5.97 -7.28 4.59
N ASP A 48 7.00 -7.87 5.19
CA ASP A 48 7.95 -8.74 4.48
C ASP A 48 7.25 -10.00 3.93
N VAL A 49 6.36 -10.63 4.72
CA VAL A 49 5.54 -11.76 4.26
C VAL A 49 4.62 -11.34 3.10
N LEU A 50 3.97 -10.17 3.17
CA LEU A 50 3.15 -9.66 2.08
C LEU A 50 3.96 -9.32 0.83
N SER A 51 5.15 -8.73 0.98
CA SER A 51 6.05 -8.44 -0.15
C SER A 51 6.49 -9.72 -0.86
N LYS A 52 6.76 -10.77 -0.07
CA LYS A 52 7.07 -12.11 -0.60
C LYS A 52 5.86 -12.74 -1.29
N LEU A 53 4.66 -12.54 -0.75
CA LEU A 53 3.41 -13.01 -1.36
C LEU A 53 3.20 -12.37 -2.74
N GLY A 54 3.32 -11.04 -2.86
CA GLY A 54 3.18 -10.35 -4.15
C GLY A 54 4.29 -10.69 -5.16
N SER A 55 5.48 -11.07 -4.67
CA SER A 55 6.59 -11.53 -5.52
C SER A 55 6.53 -13.02 -5.87
N SER A 56 5.72 -13.79 -5.13
CA SER A 56 5.58 -15.23 -5.33
C SER A 56 4.88 -15.49 -6.66
N ARG A 57 5.33 -16.51 -7.38
CA ARG A 57 4.69 -17.00 -8.62
C ARG A 57 3.86 -18.25 -8.36
N ASP A 58 3.41 -18.43 -7.13
CA ASP A 58 2.59 -19.57 -6.72
C ASP A 58 1.18 -19.45 -7.32
N SER A 59 0.87 -20.34 -8.25
CA SER A 59 -0.39 -20.39 -8.99
C SER A 59 -1.59 -20.67 -8.09
N ASP A 60 -1.41 -21.40 -6.99
CA ASP A 60 -2.52 -21.74 -6.08
C ASP A 60 -2.90 -20.54 -5.23
N LEU A 61 -1.91 -19.75 -4.80
CA LEU A 61 -2.13 -18.46 -4.12
C LEU A 61 -2.76 -17.41 -5.03
N MET A 62 -2.36 -17.35 -6.30
CA MET A 62 -2.93 -16.43 -7.30
C MET A 62 -4.41 -16.71 -7.61
N LYS A 63 -4.88 -17.95 -7.37
CA LYS A 63 -6.29 -18.32 -7.53
C LYS A 63 -7.14 -17.91 -6.32
N ALA A 64 -6.55 -17.88 -5.12
CA ALA A 64 -7.24 -17.53 -3.88
C ALA A 64 -7.18 -16.01 -3.58
N ILE A 65 -6.11 -15.34 -3.98
CA ILE A 65 -5.86 -13.92 -3.73
C ILE A 65 -5.61 -13.24 -5.08
N PRO A 66 -6.43 -12.26 -5.48
CA PRO A 66 -6.18 -11.49 -6.70
C PRO A 66 -4.87 -10.72 -6.57
N ILE A 67 -3.82 -11.18 -7.25
CA ILE A 67 -2.52 -10.49 -7.30
C ILE A 67 -2.38 -9.91 -8.70
N GLU A 68 -2.36 -8.58 -8.79
CA GLU A 68 -2.20 -7.88 -10.04
C GLU A 68 -0.72 -7.86 -10.45
N LYS A 69 -0.41 -8.40 -11.63
CA LYS A 69 0.93 -8.37 -12.18
C LYS A 69 1.07 -7.20 -13.15
N LEU A 70 1.72 -6.13 -12.71
CA LEU A 70 2.02 -5.00 -13.56
C LEU A 70 3.11 -5.39 -14.58
N SER A 71 2.81 -5.25 -15.87
CA SER A 71 3.74 -5.51 -16.97
C SER A 71 4.72 -4.35 -17.22
N ARG A 72 4.47 -3.18 -16.65
CA ARG A 72 5.28 -1.96 -16.75
C ARG A 72 5.48 -1.32 -15.37
N LEU A 73 6.60 -0.63 -15.18
CA LEU A 73 6.90 0.11 -13.95
C LEU A 73 5.84 1.20 -13.70
N THR A 74 5.26 1.22 -12.50
CA THR A 74 4.19 2.14 -12.06
C THR A 74 4.62 3.61 -11.95
N ILE A 75 5.89 3.91 -12.19
CA ILE A 75 6.45 5.26 -12.25
C ILE A 75 6.17 5.93 -13.59
N ASP A 76 5.92 5.14 -14.64
CA ASP A 76 5.65 5.70 -15.95
C ASP A 76 4.33 6.48 -15.92
N GLU A 77 4.40 7.81 -16.11
CA GLU A 77 3.27 8.75 -16.02
C GLU A 77 2.12 8.45 -17.00
N SER A 78 2.30 7.48 -17.92
CA SER A 78 1.27 7.14 -18.92
C SER A 78 0.06 6.38 -18.37
N LEU A 79 0.10 5.92 -17.12
CA LEU A 79 -1.09 5.36 -16.47
C LEU A 79 -1.70 6.39 -15.52
N PRO A 80 -3.01 6.71 -15.65
CA PRO A 80 -3.69 7.35 -14.54
C PRO A 80 -3.44 6.45 -13.33
N THR A 81 -2.90 7.05 -12.26
CA THR A 81 -2.89 6.40 -10.95
C THR A 81 -4.34 6.36 -10.53
N THR A 82 -5.10 5.42 -11.10
CA THR A 82 -6.37 5.00 -10.57
C THR A 82 -5.98 4.37 -9.25
N ALA A 83 -5.90 5.19 -8.19
CA ALA A 83 -6.18 4.68 -6.88
C ALA A 83 -7.44 3.85 -7.09
N MET A 84 -7.34 2.53 -6.87
CA MET A 84 -8.52 1.69 -6.93
C MET A 84 -9.38 2.16 -5.77
N THR A 85 -10.18 3.19 -6.02
CA THR A 85 -11.27 3.58 -5.17
C THR A 85 -12.14 2.34 -5.18
N ILE A 86 -12.13 1.63 -4.05
CA ILE A 86 -13.10 0.57 -3.84
C ILE A 86 -14.45 1.31 -3.86
N SER A 87 -15.09 1.32 -5.04
CA SER A 87 -16.32 2.08 -5.31
C SER A 87 -17.44 1.66 -4.37
N GLU A 88 -17.35 0.46 -3.80
CA GLU A 88 -18.22 -0.04 -2.76
C GLU A 88 -17.39 -0.70 -1.67
N PHE A 89 -17.46 -0.17 -0.45
CA PHE A 89 -16.94 -0.85 0.73
C PHE A 89 -17.39 -2.32 0.72
N PRO A 90 -16.48 -3.29 0.88
CA PRO A 90 -16.87 -4.69 0.95
C PRO A 90 -17.90 -4.87 2.07
N ARG A 91 -18.83 -5.80 1.89
CA ARG A 91 -19.99 -5.99 2.78
C ARG A 91 -19.59 -6.13 4.25
N CYS A 92 -18.44 -6.77 4.52
CA CYS A 92 -17.84 -6.89 5.85
C CYS A 92 -17.46 -5.54 6.49
N MET A 93 -17.00 -4.57 5.69
CA MET A 93 -16.64 -3.25 6.19
C MET A 93 -17.90 -2.40 6.46
N LYS A 94 -18.96 -2.58 5.67
CA LYS A 94 -20.28 -1.98 5.97
C LYS A 94 -20.85 -2.50 7.30
N GLU A 95 -20.75 -3.81 7.55
CA GLU A 95 -21.19 -4.44 8.79
C GLU A 95 -20.45 -3.90 10.03
N ILE A 96 -19.15 -3.65 9.93
CA ILE A 96 -18.36 -3.01 11.01
C ILE A 96 -18.84 -1.57 11.24
N ILE A 97 -19.07 -0.79 10.18
CA ILE A 97 -19.54 0.59 10.29
C ILE A 97 -20.96 0.66 10.88
N THR A 98 -21.87 -0.23 10.47
CA THR A 98 -23.22 -0.31 11.05
C THR A 98 -23.17 -0.67 12.53
N TYR A 99 -22.32 -1.61 12.94
CA TYR A 99 -22.15 -1.92 14.35
C TYR A 99 -21.64 -0.72 15.17
N LEU A 100 -20.66 0.02 14.63
CA LEU A 100 -20.11 1.20 15.32
C LEU A 100 -21.14 2.34 15.48
N ASN A 101 -22.07 2.49 14.54
CA ASN A 101 -23.10 3.53 14.59
C ASN A 101 -24.35 3.10 15.37
N ASP A 102 -24.82 1.88 15.15
CA ASP A 102 -26.16 1.43 15.57
C ASP A 102 -26.11 0.37 16.69
N GLN A 103 -24.92 -0.10 17.09
CA GLN A 103 -24.69 -1.21 18.04
C GLN A 103 -25.37 -2.55 17.66
N VAL A 104 -25.75 -2.72 16.40
CA VAL A 104 -26.35 -3.96 15.91
C VAL A 104 -25.26 -4.91 15.45
N LEU A 105 -25.14 -6.07 16.10
CA LEU A 105 -24.18 -7.11 15.67
C LEU A 105 -24.57 -7.66 14.29
N PRO A 106 -23.61 -7.85 13.37
CA PRO A 106 -23.85 -8.57 12.13
C PRO A 106 -24.29 -10.01 12.44
N SER A 107 -25.28 -10.51 11.72
CA SER A 107 -25.77 -11.87 11.91
C SER A 107 -24.75 -12.86 11.35
N ASP A 108 -24.25 -13.75 12.20
CA ASP A 108 -23.28 -14.79 11.85
C ASP A 108 -23.91 -15.76 10.85
N LYS A 109 -23.28 -15.99 9.69
CA LYS A 109 -23.73 -16.98 8.70
C LYS A 109 -22.56 -17.68 8.03
#